data_AF-A0A5N9GLG3-F1
#
_entry.id   AF-A0A5N9GLG3-F1
#
_cell.length_a   1.000
_cell.length_b   1.000
_cell.length_c   1.000
_cell.angle_alpha   90.00
_cell.angle_beta   90.00
_cell.angle_gamma   90.00
#
_symmetry.space_group_name_H-M   'P 1'
#
loop_
_entity.id
_entity.type
_entity.pdbx_description
1 polymer ?
#
loop_
_entity_poly.entity_id
_entity_poly.type
_entity_poly.pdbx_seq_one_letter_code
_entity_poly.pdbx_strand_id
1 'polypeptide(L)'
;MERIDAINVLNDVSGAVHLLEGPNRIREFLRQVLRFQPVPLHSIARSTSLTVPVASALRRELEKRKLVARKGGIVLTEYGNSLLASVGVTKTQIPRLQSGYPFPSWLNPVVEKLDALLSSRPTPDFSLDQSHAETLTIAMRVAYLYEHDGVEGKELLFLGDDDLTS
;
A
#
# COMPACT_ATOMS: atom_id res chain seq x y z
N MET A 1 12.33 12.31 -25.18
CA MET A 1 11.28 13.26 -24.75
C MET A 1 11.93 14.33 -23.91
N GLU A 2 11.61 15.60 -24.15
CA GLU A 2 12.14 16.71 -23.35
C GLU A 2 11.51 16.73 -21.96
N ARG A 3 12.25 17.25 -20.97
CA ARG A 3 11.77 17.31 -19.58
C ARG A 3 10.47 18.12 -19.43
N ILE A 4 10.31 19.18 -20.22
CA ILE A 4 9.11 20.03 -20.18
C ILE A 4 7.87 19.27 -20.66
N ASP A 5 8.00 18.49 -21.74
CA ASP A 5 6.92 17.66 -22.28
C ASP A 5 6.48 16.62 -21.26
N ALA A 6 7.43 16.00 -20.58
CA ALA A 6 7.15 15.02 -19.54
C ALA A 6 6.37 15.62 -18.35
N ILE A 7 6.75 16.84 -17.93
CA ILE A 7 6.03 17.58 -16.89
C ILE A 7 4.59 17.90 -17.35
N ASN A 8 4.42 18.32 -18.59
CA ASN A 8 3.09 18.59 -19.16
C ASN A 8 2.22 17.34 -19.17
N VAL A 9 2.75 16.19 -19.59
CA VAL A 9 2.02 14.92 -19.56
C VAL A 9 1.58 14.57 -18.14
N LEU A 10 2.44 14.76 -17.13
CA LEU A 10 2.07 14.52 -15.73
C LEU A 10 0.96 15.48 -15.24
N ASN A 11 1.04 16.76 -15.63
CA ASN A 11 0.00 17.75 -15.31
C ASN A 11 -1.34 17.39 -15.96
N ASP A 12 -1.32 17.00 -17.23
CA ASP A 12 -2.53 16.63 -17.97
C ASP A 12 -3.22 15.41 -17.35
N VAL A 13 -2.44 14.40 -16.95
CA VAL A 13 -2.99 13.23 -16.25
C VAL A 13 -3.58 13.65 -14.91
N SER A 14 -2.91 14.52 -14.16
CA SER A 14 -3.39 15.03 -12.87
C SER A 14 -4.73 15.75 -13.01
N GLY A 15 -4.86 16.58 -14.04
CA GLY A 15 -6.10 17.28 -14.35
C GLY A 15 -7.22 16.32 -14.76
N ALA A 16 -6.91 15.33 -15.61
CA ALA A 16 -7.89 14.36 -16.12
C ALA A 16 -8.51 13.48 -15.02
N VAL A 17 -7.76 13.18 -13.95
CA VAL A 17 -8.26 12.39 -12.81
C VAL A 17 -8.63 13.25 -11.59
N HIS A 18 -8.63 14.58 -11.72
CA HIS A 18 -8.87 15.53 -10.62
C HIS A 18 -8.04 15.21 -9.36
N LEU A 19 -6.77 14.82 -9.56
CA LEU A 19 -5.91 14.37 -8.46
C LEU A 19 -5.48 15.57 -7.61
N LEU A 20 -5.95 15.62 -6.37
CA LEU A 20 -5.68 16.71 -5.43
C LEU A 20 -4.19 16.82 -5.07
N GLU A 21 -3.49 15.69 -5.06
CA GLU A 21 -2.07 15.58 -4.75
C GLU A 21 -1.15 16.06 -5.89
N GLY A 22 -1.71 16.33 -7.07
CA GLY A 22 -0.99 16.89 -8.19
C GLY A 22 -0.08 15.90 -8.96
N PRO A 23 0.70 16.41 -9.94
CA PRO A 23 1.51 15.59 -10.86
C PRO A 23 2.61 14.78 -10.17
N ASN A 24 3.08 15.22 -8.99
CA ASN A 24 4.12 14.53 -8.24
C ASN A 24 3.67 13.15 -7.76
N ARG A 25 2.39 13.00 -7.42
CA ARG A 25 1.82 11.70 -7.01
C ARG A 25 1.78 10.71 -8.16
N ILE A 26 1.58 11.19 -9.39
CA ILE A 26 1.64 10.37 -10.61
C ILE A 26 3.06 9.91 -10.88
N ARG A 27 4.04 10.82 -10.75
CA ARG A 27 5.46 10.47 -10.83
C ARG A 27 5.83 9.41 -9.79
N GLU A 28 5.32 9.52 -8.58
CA GLU A 28 5.52 8.52 -7.52
C GLU A 28 4.87 7.17 -7.87
N PHE A 29 3.63 7.17 -8.34
CA PHE A 29 2.94 5.97 -8.82
C PHE A 29 3.75 5.24 -9.90
N LEU A 30 4.17 5.97 -10.94
CA LEU A 30 4.98 5.41 -12.02
C LEU A 30 6.36 4.94 -11.51
N ARG A 31 6.95 5.62 -10.53
CA ARG A 31 8.19 5.17 -9.87
C ARG A 31 8.00 3.84 -9.14
N GLN A 32 6.86 3.61 -8.50
CA GLN A 32 6.56 2.31 -7.88
C GLN A 32 6.40 1.21 -8.94
N VAL A 33 5.74 1.52 -10.08
CA VAL A 33 5.69 0.59 -11.22
C VAL A 33 7.09 0.27 -11.73
N LEU A 34 7.95 1.27 -11.95
CA LEU A 34 9.32 1.08 -12.41
C LEU A 34 10.10 0.06 -11.55
N ARG A 35 9.88 0.09 -10.23
CA ARG A 35 10.61 -0.72 -9.26
C ARG A 35 10.11 -2.14 -9.13
N PHE A 36 8.80 -2.33 -9.22
CA PHE A 36 8.15 -3.57 -8.81
C PHE A 36 7.36 -4.26 -9.94
N GLN A 37 7.37 -3.69 -11.14
CA GLN A 37 6.68 -4.28 -12.28
C GLN A 37 7.11 -5.73 -12.56
N PRO A 38 6.17 -6.63 -12.94
CA PRO A 38 4.72 -6.41 -12.95
C PRO A 38 4.16 -6.32 -11.52
N VAL A 39 3.45 -5.23 -11.21
CA VAL A 39 2.97 -4.94 -9.85
C VAL A 39 1.44 -4.86 -9.79
N PRO A 40 0.77 -5.49 -8.81
CA PRO A 40 -0.68 -5.38 -8.68
C PRO A 40 -1.09 -3.99 -8.16
N LEU A 41 -2.29 -3.54 -8.55
CA LEU A 41 -2.77 -2.19 -8.24
C LEU A 41 -2.81 -1.90 -6.73
N HIS A 42 -3.26 -2.87 -5.91
CA HIS A 42 -3.37 -2.69 -4.46
C HIS A 42 -2.00 -2.42 -3.80
N SER A 43 -0.92 -3.03 -4.30
CA SER A 43 0.44 -2.78 -3.78
C SER A 43 0.93 -1.37 -4.12
N ILE A 44 0.57 -0.83 -5.28
CA ILE A 44 0.88 0.56 -5.62
C ILE A 44 0.01 1.51 -4.78
N ALA A 45 -1.29 1.24 -4.66
CA ALA A 45 -2.21 2.04 -3.84
C ALA A 45 -1.71 2.15 -2.40
N ARG A 46 -1.35 1.00 -1.79
CA ARG A 46 -0.75 0.94 -0.45
C ARG A 46 0.56 1.74 -0.36
N SER A 47 1.49 1.55 -1.30
CA SER A 47 2.80 2.21 -1.23
C SER A 47 2.79 3.71 -1.56
N THR A 48 1.75 4.19 -2.24
CA THR A 48 1.56 5.61 -2.58
C THR A 48 0.53 6.32 -1.69
N SER A 49 -0.10 5.59 -0.76
CA SER A 49 -1.22 6.05 0.08
C SER A 49 -2.41 6.58 -0.73
N LEU A 50 -2.61 6.04 -1.95
CA LEU A 50 -3.79 6.33 -2.75
C LEU A 50 -4.92 5.38 -2.35
N THR A 51 -6.15 5.89 -2.32
CA THR A 51 -7.32 5.02 -2.22
C THR A 51 -7.41 4.12 -3.46
N VAL A 52 -7.93 2.90 -3.30
CA VAL A 52 -8.08 1.96 -4.43
C VAL A 52 -8.88 2.57 -5.59
N PRO A 53 -9.97 3.33 -5.38
CA PRO A 53 -10.68 4.01 -6.46
C PRO A 53 -9.80 5.01 -7.23
N VAL A 54 -9.04 5.85 -6.52
CA VAL A 54 -8.16 6.86 -7.15
C VAL A 54 -7.03 6.18 -7.92
N ALA A 55 -6.38 5.18 -7.32
CA ALA A 55 -5.34 4.40 -8.00
C ALA A 55 -5.87 3.70 -9.27
N SER A 56 -7.11 3.18 -9.22
CA SER A 56 -7.78 2.56 -10.36
C SER A 56 -8.05 3.55 -11.49
N ALA A 57 -8.57 4.74 -11.16
CA ALA A 57 -8.80 5.82 -12.11
C ALA A 57 -7.48 6.28 -12.76
N LEU A 58 -6.44 6.49 -11.95
CA LEU A 58 -5.11 6.85 -12.43
C LEU A 58 -4.53 5.79 -13.36
N ARG A 59 -4.59 4.50 -13.00
CA ARG A 59 -4.14 3.41 -13.88
C ARG A 59 -4.83 3.47 -15.24
N ARG A 60 -6.15 3.66 -15.28
CA ARG A 60 -6.93 3.72 -16.53
C ARG A 60 -6.49 4.90 -17.41
N GLU A 61 -6.28 6.08 -16.82
CA GLU A 61 -5.82 7.26 -17.57
C GLU A 61 -4.39 7.07 -18.12
N LEU A 62 -3.50 6.44 -17.34
CA LEU A 62 -2.14 6.09 -17.77
C LEU A 62 -2.14 5.05 -18.90
N GLU A 63 -3.04 4.06 -18.86
CA GLU A 63 -3.22 3.06 -19.93
C GLU A 63 -3.70 3.71 -21.22
N LYS A 64 -4.71 4.60 -21.13
CA LYS A 64 -5.23 5.38 -22.26
C LYS A 64 -4.13 6.17 -22.98
N ARG A 65 -3.19 6.73 -22.21
CA ARG A 65 -2.03 7.48 -22.72
C ARG A 65 -0.82 6.60 -23.06
N LYS A 66 -0.97 5.28 -23.00
CA LYS A 66 0.09 4.30 -23.31
C LYS A 66 1.34 4.47 -22.45
N LEU A 67 1.22 4.99 -21.22
CA LEU A 67 2.33 5.09 -20.27
C LEU A 67 2.55 3.78 -19.51
N VAL A 68 1.47 3.04 -19.28
CA VAL A 68 1.48 1.72 -18.66
C VAL A 68 0.66 0.74 -19.47
N ALA A 69 0.89 -0.55 -19.25
CA ALA A 69 0.13 -1.66 -19.81
C ALA A 69 -0.11 -2.74 -18.74
N ARG A 70 -1.00 -3.70 -19.04
CA ARG A 70 -1.29 -4.83 -18.16
C ARG A 70 -0.63 -6.12 -18.68
N LYS A 71 0.27 -6.69 -17.88
CA LYS A 71 0.94 -7.99 -18.15
C LYS A 71 1.16 -8.74 -16.82
N GLY A 72 0.14 -9.45 -16.31
CA GLY A 72 0.18 -10.06 -14.98
C GLY A 72 0.21 -9.05 -13.80
N GLY A 73 0.12 -7.77 -14.11
CA GLY A 73 0.28 -6.62 -13.22
C GLY A 73 0.44 -5.36 -14.09
N ILE A 74 0.65 -4.22 -13.45
CA ILE A 74 0.93 -2.97 -14.14
C ILE A 74 2.42 -2.95 -14.51
N VAL A 75 2.71 -2.65 -15.78
CA VAL A 75 4.07 -2.51 -16.31
C VAL A 75 4.20 -1.18 -17.05
N LEU A 76 5.39 -0.57 -17.05
CA LEU A 76 5.67 0.60 -17.87
C LEU A 76 5.82 0.18 -19.34
N THR A 77 5.35 1.05 -20.23
CA THR A 77 5.72 0.98 -21.66
C THR A 77 7.07 1.65 -21.89
N GLU A 78 7.62 1.56 -23.09
CA GLU A 78 8.80 2.35 -23.49
C GLU A 78 8.54 3.85 -23.33
N TYR A 79 7.33 4.30 -23.65
CA TYR A 79 6.92 5.69 -23.48
C TYR A 79 6.90 6.11 -22.00
N GLY A 80 6.35 5.26 -21.12
CA GLY A 80 6.38 5.48 -19.67
C GLY A 80 7.79 5.53 -19.09
N ASN A 81 8.69 4.66 -19.58
CA ASN A 81 10.10 4.68 -19.19
C ASN A 81 10.80 5.96 -19.65
N SER A 82 10.59 6.40 -20.90
CA SER A 82 11.13 7.66 -21.42
C SER A 82 10.66 8.86 -20.61
N LEU A 83 9.38 8.85 -20.18
CA LEU A 83 8.81 9.86 -19.29
C LEU A 83 9.53 9.93 -17.96
N LEU A 84 9.63 8.82 -17.24
CA LEU A 84 10.32 8.82 -15.95
C LEU A 84 11.79 9.22 -16.08
N ALA A 85 12.50 8.74 -17.10
CA ALA A 85 13.89 9.07 -17.34
C ALA A 85 14.10 10.57 -17.57
N SER A 86 13.22 11.21 -18.35
CA SER A 86 13.30 12.66 -18.63
C SER A 86 13.07 13.55 -17.39
N VAL A 87 12.38 13.05 -16.37
CA VAL A 87 12.21 13.71 -15.06
C VAL A 87 13.20 13.20 -13.99
N GLY A 88 14.25 12.49 -14.40
CA GLY A 88 15.33 12.04 -13.54
C GLY A 88 15.02 10.81 -12.67
N VAL A 89 13.99 10.03 -13.00
CA VAL A 89 13.61 8.81 -12.28
C VAL A 89 14.04 7.59 -13.08
N THR A 90 15.18 6.99 -12.72
CA THR A 90 15.75 5.83 -13.42
C THR A 90 16.10 4.66 -12.49
N LYS A 91 16.17 4.90 -11.18
CA LYS A 91 16.65 3.91 -10.21
C LYS A 91 15.55 2.93 -9.79
N THR A 92 15.76 1.65 -10.11
CA THR A 92 14.91 0.51 -9.70
C THR A 92 15.27 0.00 -8.31
N GLN A 93 16.54 0.07 -7.91
CA GLN A 93 17.02 -0.36 -6.59
C GLN A 93 17.34 0.85 -5.72
N ILE A 94 16.77 0.89 -4.52
CA ILE A 94 17.13 1.84 -3.45
C ILE A 94 17.35 1.07 -2.15
N PRO A 95 18.32 1.47 -1.32
CA PRO A 95 18.46 0.93 0.03
C PRO A 95 17.14 1.09 0.79
N ARG A 96 16.67 0.02 1.43
CA ARG A 96 15.50 0.09 2.30
C ARG A 96 15.92 0.79 3.59
N LEU A 97 15.34 1.96 3.85
CA LEU A 97 15.39 2.52 5.18
C LEU A 97 14.52 1.65 6.09
N GLN A 98 15.11 1.08 7.14
CA GLN A 98 14.34 0.46 8.21
C GLN A 98 13.89 1.56 9.16
N SER A 99 12.62 1.93 9.07
CA SER A 99 11.97 2.91 9.95
C SER A 99 10.72 2.28 10.56
N GLY A 100 10.53 2.42 11.86
CA GLY A 100 9.36 1.90 12.59
C GLY A 100 9.70 1.48 14.02
N TYR A 101 8.67 1.15 14.81
CA TYR A 101 8.86 0.51 16.10
C TYR A 101 9.39 -0.91 15.88
N PRO A 102 10.53 -1.30 16.49
CA PRO A 102 10.99 -2.67 16.41
C PRO A 102 9.97 -3.57 17.10
N PHE A 103 9.69 -4.74 16.51
CA PHE A 103 8.82 -5.71 17.15
C PHE A 103 9.50 -6.21 18.44
N PRO A 104 8.86 -6.09 19.61
CA PRO A 104 9.51 -6.42 20.86
C PRO A 104 9.55 -7.93 21.06
N SER A 105 10.74 -8.48 21.34
CA SER A 105 10.95 -9.92 21.46
C SER A 105 10.12 -10.59 22.57
N TRP A 106 9.70 -9.84 23.59
CA TRP A 106 8.84 -10.35 24.65
C TRP A 106 7.44 -10.75 24.15
N LEU A 107 7.00 -10.26 22.99
CA LEU A 107 5.74 -10.69 22.37
C LEU A 107 5.83 -12.03 21.64
N ASN A 108 7.02 -12.58 21.39
CA ASN A 108 7.16 -13.84 20.63
C ASN A 108 6.30 -14.99 21.22
N PRO A 109 6.28 -15.24 22.54
CA PRO A 109 5.43 -16.30 23.11
C PRO A 109 3.92 -16.02 22.96
N VAL A 110 3.52 -14.75 22.88
CA VAL A 110 2.13 -14.35 22.64
C VAL A 110 1.76 -14.61 21.19
N VAL A 111 2.64 -14.24 20.25
CA VAL A 111 2.47 -14.48 18.81
C VAL A 111 2.34 -15.98 18.53
N GLU A 112 3.19 -16.82 19.11
CA GLU A 112 3.13 -18.29 18.90
C GLU A 112 1.77 -18.87 19.32
N LYS A 113 1.23 -18.42 20.46
CA LYS A 113 -0.11 -18.84 20.93
C LYS A 113 -1.22 -18.28 20.03
N LEU A 114 -1.08 -17.02 19.62
CA LEU A 114 -2.07 -16.35 18.78
C LEU A 114 -2.11 -16.98 17.39
N ASP A 115 -0.98 -17.34 16.78
CA ASP A 115 -0.93 -18.05 15.49
C ASP A 115 -1.69 -19.38 15.55
N ALA A 116 -1.55 -20.13 16.65
CA ALA A 116 -2.29 -21.38 16.84
C ALA A 116 -3.81 -21.14 16.88
N LEU A 117 -4.27 -20.09 17.56
CA LEU A 117 -5.69 -19.70 17.62
C LEU A 117 -6.20 -19.19 16.25
N LEU A 118 -5.43 -18.31 15.60
CA LEU A 118 -5.79 -17.74 14.31
C LEU A 118 -5.78 -18.77 13.19
N SER A 119 -5.09 -19.90 13.34
CA SER A 119 -5.08 -20.98 12.34
C SER A 119 -6.45 -21.61 12.08
N SER A 120 -7.38 -21.48 13.05
CA SER A 120 -8.75 -22.00 12.96
C SER A 120 -9.81 -20.90 12.81
N ARG A 121 -9.41 -19.63 12.62
CA ARG A 121 -10.36 -18.53 12.48
C ARG A 121 -11.20 -18.66 11.20
N PRO A 122 -12.47 -18.23 11.20
CA PRO A 122 -13.31 -18.21 10.01
C PRO A 122 -12.63 -17.46 8.86
N THR A 123 -12.84 -17.89 7.62
CA THR A 123 -12.43 -17.09 6.46
C THR A 123 -13.21 -15.77 6.43
N PRO A 124 -12.60 -14.64 5.99
CA PRO A 124 -13.29 -13.36 5.95
C PRO A 124 -14.57 -13.44 5.11
N ASP A 125 -15.68 -12.93 5.65
CA ASP A 125 -16.89 -12.65 4.89
C ASP A 125 -16.81 -11.25 4.29
N PHE A 126 -16.45 -11.17 3.02
CA PHE A 126 -16.33 -9.90 2.29
C PHE A 126 -17.67 -9.16 2.13
N SER A 127 -18.83 -9.81 2.34
CA SER A 127 -20.13 -9.12 2.33
C SER A 127 -20.31 -8.23 3.57
N LEU A 128 -19.58 -8.52 4.64
CA LEU A 128 -19.50 -7.74 5.87
C LEU A 128 -18.29 -6.80 5.90
N ASP A 129 -17.59 -6.63 4.77
CA ASP A 129 -16.33 -5.88 4.65
C ASP A 129 -15.21 -6.38 5.60
N GLN A 130 -15.22 -7.69 5.91
CA GLN A 130 -14.19 -8.29 6.77
C GLN A 130 -12.85 -8.42 6.05
N SER A 131 -11.79 -8.23 6.82
CA SER A 131 -10.42 -8.47 6.37
C SER A 131 -9.52 -8.72 7.56
N HIS A 132 -8.67 -9.73 7.46
CA HIS A 132 -7.80 -10.10 8.54
C HIS A 132 -6.50 -9.29 8.59
N ALA A 133 -6.17 -8.80 9.78
CA ALA A 133 -4.82 -8.36 10.13
C ALA A 133 -3.85 -9.56 10.26
N GLU A 134 -2.56 -9.22 10.15
CA GLU A 134 -1.44 -10.13 10.43
C GLU A 134 -1.34 -10.36 11.95
N THR A 135 -0.94 -11.56 12.39
CA THR A 135 -0.75 -11.92 13.80
C THR A 135 0.10 -10.91 14.56
N LEU A 136 1.21 -10.46 13.95
CA LEU A 136 2.10 -9.46 14.54
C LEU A 136 1.40 -8.11 14.77
N THR A 137 0.46 -7.74 13.89
CA THR A 137 -0.33 -6.50 14.04
C THR A 137 -1.29 -6.61 15.20
N ILE A 138 -1.96 -7.75 15.37
CA ILE A 138 -2.89 -8.01 16.49
C ILE A 138 -2.12 -7.98 17.82
N ALA A 139 -0.98 -8.68 17.89
CA ALA A 139 -0.12 -8.69 19.08
C ALA A 139 0.38 -7.28 19.44
N MET A 140 0.83 -6.50 18.46
CA MET A 140 1.25 -5.11 18.68
C MET A 140 0.09 -4.20 19.13
N ARG A 141 -1.13 -4.42 18.62
CA ARG A 141 -2.33 -3.66 19.04
C ARG A 141 -2.61 -3.88 20.52
N VAL A 142 -2.60 -5.13 20.99
CA VAL A 142 -2.81 -5.45 22.41
C VAL A 142 -1.65 -4.97 23.27
N ALA A 143 -0.40 -5.11 22.81
CA ALA A 143 0.77 -4.59 23.50
C ALA A 143 0.72 -3.07 23.69
N TYR A 144 0.30 -2.35 22.65
CA TYR A 144 0.09 -0.90 22.71
C TYR A 144 -0.97 -0.53 23.75
N LEU A 145 -2.11 -1.24 23.78
CA LEU A 145 -3.13 -1.01 24.80
C LEU A 145 -2.59 -1.31 26.21
N TYR A 146 -1.84 -2.40 26.39
CA TYR A 146 -1.25 -2.76 27.68
C TYR A 146 -0.24 -1.72 28.17
N GLU A 147 0.65 -1.24 27.29
CA GLU A 147 1.64 -0.19 27.60
C GLU A 147 0.97 1.13 28.05
N HIS A 148 -0.28 1.36 27.65
CA HIS A 148 -1.04 2.58 27.92
C HIS A 148 -2.19 2.40 28.92
N ASP A 149 -2.09 1.45 29.86
CA ASP A 149 -3.12 1.19 30.90
C ASP A 149 -4.51 0.86 30.32
N GLY A 150 -4.56 0.31 29.11
CA GLY A 150 -5.78 0.00 28.38
C GLY A 150 -6.31 -1.41 28.59
N VAL A 151 -5.58 -2.28 29.31
CA VAL A 151 -5.93 -3.72 29.45
C VAL A 151 -6.02 -4.14 30.92
N GLU A 152 -4.97 -3.90 31.71
CA GLU A 152 -4.90 -4.41 33.08
C GLU A 152 -5.99 -3.81 33.97
N GLY A 153 -6.84 -4.68 34.53
CA GLY A 153 -7.93 -4.28 35.43
C GLY A 153 -9.07 -3.48 34.78
N LYS A 154 -9.14 -3.43 33.44
CA LYS A 154 -10.20 -2.72 32.71
C LYS A 154 -11.29 -3.67 32.22
N GLU A 155 -12.50 -3.16 32.08
CA GLU A 155 -13.59 -3.84 31.37
C GLU A 155 -13.49 -3.50 29.88
N LEU A 156 -13.37 -4.53 29.02
CA LEU A 156 -13.14 -4.37 27.59
C LEU A 156 -14.40 -4.70 26.78
N LEU A 157 -14.68 -3.88 25.78
CA LEU A 157 -15.73 -4.10 24.78
C LEU A 157 -15.08 -4.18 23.39
N PHE A 158 -15.37 -5.24 22.65
CA PHE A 158 -14.94 -5.43 21.27
C PHE A 158 -16.13 -5.25 20.33
N LEU A 159 -16.05 -4.28 19.42
CA LEU A 159 -17.09 -3.99 18.43
C LEU A 159 -16.60 -4.40 17.04
N GLY A 160 -16.98 -5.60 16.62
CA GLY A 160 -16.38 -6.28 15.48
C GLY A 160 -15.05 -6.93 15.88
N ASP A 161 -14.88 -8.21 15.55
CA ASP A 161 -13.67 -8.96 15.93
C ASP A 161 -13.34 -10.08 14.94
N ASP A 162 -13.38 -9.78 13.64
CA ASP A 162 -12.89 -10.68 12.59
C ASP A 162 -11.36 -10.93 12.71
N ASP A 163 -10.65 -10.01 13.36
CA ASP A 163 -9.24 -10.16 13.71
C ASP A 163 -8.98 -11.17 14.84
N LEU A 164 -9.97 -11.55 15.65
CA LEU A 164 -9.80 -12.28 16.92
C LEU A 164 -8.79 -11.58 17.86
N THR A 165 -9.01 -10.29 18.09
CA THR A 165 -8.25 -9.47 19.06
C THR A 165 -8.66 -9.78 20.50
N SER A 166 -9.91 -10.24 20.73
CA SER A 166 -10.44 -10.53 22.07
C SER A 166 -9.76 -11.69 22.79
#